data_AF-A0A7S3HRW8-F1
#
_entry.id   AF-A0A7S3HRW8-F1
#
_cell.length_a   1.000
_cell.length_b   1.000
_cell.length_c   1.000
_cell.angle_alpha   90.00
_cell.angle_beta   90.00
_cell.angle_gamma   90.00
#
_symmetry.space_group_name_H-M   'P 1'
#
loop_
_entity.id
_entity.type
_entity.pdbx_description
1 polymer ?
#
loop_
_entity_poly.entity_id
_entity_poly.type
_entity_poly.pdbx_seq_one_letter_code
_entity_poly.pdbx_strand_id
1 'polypeptide(L)'
;DKMKFAVEPISLSEAMEKLRQKKVAKLPILNEGDELVAMVSRADMKKGRTNPLAAQDANKQVLVAAAVVPRKTERERVNMLIEAGADVIVLNASQGDSE
;
A
#
# COMPACT_ATOMS: atom_id res chain seq x y z
N ASP A 1 -5.27 21.19 -21.93
CA ASP A 1 -4.15 20.39 -21.40
C ASP A 1 -4.45 18.91 -21.59
N LYS A 2 -3.57 18.14 -22.25
CA LYS A 2 -3.78 16.68 -22.40
C LYS A 2 -3.31 15.97 -21.13
N MET A 3 -4.15 15.14 -20.53
CA MET A 3 -3.79 14.32 -19.37
C MET A 3 -2.59 13.43 -19.72
N LYS A 4 -1.57 13.41 -18.86
CA LYS A 4 -0.37 12.59 -19.09
C LYS A 4 -0.52 11.28 -18.34
N PHE A 5 -0.30 10.15 -19.03
CA PHE A 5 -0.36 8.80 -18.47
C PHE A 5 0.88 7.98 -18.86
N ALA A 6 1.03 6.78 -18.30
CA ALA A 6 1.94 5.75 -18.80
C ALA A 6 1.13 4.47 -19.06
N VAL A 7 1.72 3.50 -19.75
CA VAL A 7 1.07 2.22 -20.12
C VAL A 7 1.82 1.09 -19.42
N GLU A 8 1.09 0.08 -18.94
CA GLU A 8 1.67 -1.14 -18.38
C GLU A 8 2.19 -2.10 -19.48
N PRO A 9 3.13 -3.03 -19.18
CA PRO A 9 3.82 -3.23 -17.91
C PRO A 9 4.83 -2.11 -17.64
N ILE A 10 4.89 -1.66 -16.38
CA ILE A 10 5.85 -0.65 -15.93
C ILE A 10 6.18 -0.89 -14.46
N SER A 11 7.46 -0.79 -14.10
CA SER A 11 7.86 -0.87 -12.70
C SER A 11 7.53 0.41 -11.93
N LEU A 12 7.41 0.32 -10.60
CA LEU A 12 7.21 1.48 -9.73
C LEU A 12 8.30 2.54 -9.93
N SER A 13 9.55 2.12 -10.08
CA SER A 13 10.71 3.01 -10.29
C SER A 13 10.57 3.80 -11.60
N GLU A 14 10.26 3.12 -12.71
CA GLU A 14 10.05 3.76 -14.01
C GLU A 14 8.85 4.70 -14.00
N ALA A 15 7.74 4.31 -13.35
CA ALA A 15 6.57 5.17 -13.20
C ALA A 15 6.88 6.44 -12.40
N MET A 16 7.62 6.33 -11.29
CA MET A 16 8.10 7.47 -10.50
C MET A 16 9.04 8.38 -11.31
N GLU A 17 9.91 7.80 -12.13
CA GLU A 17 10.77 8.58 -13.01
C GLU A 17 9.96 9.35 -14.06
N LYS A 18 9.02 8.70 -14.74
CA LYS A 18 8.13 9.34 -15.71
C LYS A 18 7.31 10.46 -15.07
N LEU A 19 6.80 10.27 -13.85
CA LEU A 19 6.09 11.29 -13.07
C LEU A 19 7.01 12.52 -12.81
N ARG A 20 8.28 12.29 -12.47
CA ARG A 20 9.28 13.34 -12.26
C ARG A 20 9.55 14.11 -13.55
N GLN A 21 9.86 13.40 -14.65
CA GLN A 21 10.17 13.98 -15.96
C GLN A 21 8.99 14.80 -16.51
N LYS A 22 7.77 14.27 -16.38
CA LYS A 22 6.54 14.91 -16.87
C LYS A 22 6.07 16.10 -16.03
N LYS A 23 6.71 16.34 -14.86
CA LYS A 23 6.41 17.44 -13.91
C LYS A 23 4.93 17.49 -13.47
N VAL A 24 4.29 16.33 -13.35
CA VAL A 24 2.90 16.20 -12.88
C VAL A 24 2.85 15.72 -11.43
N ALA A 25 1.71 15.97 -10.76
CA ALA A 25 1.48 15.56 -9.38
C ALA A 25 1.02 14.10 -9.25
N LYS A 26 0.28 13.61 -10.24
CA LYS A 26 -0.22 12.23 -10.35
C LYS A 26 0.03 11.72 -11.76
N LEU A 27 0.34 10.43 -11.91
CA LEU A 27 0.51 9.76 -13.19
C LEU A 27 -0.36 8.51 -13.21
N PRO A 28 -1.50 8.54 -13.94
CA PRO A 28 -2.28 7.35 -14.23
C PRO A 28 -1.49 6.36 -15.08
N ILE A 29 -1.69 5.06 -14.82
CA ILE A 29 -1.15 3.95 -15.59
C ILE A 29 -2.34 3.25 -16.25
N LEU A 30 -2.31 3.12 -17.58
CA LEU A 30 -3.37 2.51 -18.36
C LEU A 30 -2.93 1.14 -18.92
N ASN A 31 -3.90 0.29 -19.23
CA ASN A 31 -3.68 -0.92 -20.03
C ASN A 31 -3.85 -0.63 -21.54
N GLU A 32 -3.71 -1.65 -22.39
CA GLU A 32 -3.86 -1.51 -23.86
C GLU A 32 -5.29 -1.15 -24.28
N GLY A 33 -6.28 -1.38 -23.43
CA GLY A 33 -7.68 -1.01 -23.63
C GLY A 33 -8.03 0.41 -23.19
N ASP A 34 -7.03 1.25 -22.90
CA ASP A 34 -7.19 2.61 -22.34
C ASP A 34 -7.89 2.65 -20.96
N GLU A 35 -7.85 1.54 -20.21
CA GLU A 35 -8.45 1.45 -18.87
C GLU A 35 -7.42 1.75 -17.78
N LEU A 36 -7.85 2.43 -16.71
CA LEU A 36 -7.00 2.76 -15.57
C LEU A 36 -6.72 1.53 -14.70
N VAL A 37 -5.45 1.17 -14.56
CA VAL A 37 -5.02 0.02 -13.73
C VAL A 37 -4.27 0.41 -12.47
N ALA A 38 -3.54 1.54 -12.49
CA ALA A 38 -2.81 2.04 -11.33
C ALA A 38 -2.58 3.56 -11.39
N MET A 39 -2.10 4.14 -10.31
CA MET A 39 -1.69 5.55 -10.27
C MET A 39 -0.57 5.76 -9.26
N VAL A 40 0.43 6.56 -9.65
CA VAL A 40 1.50 7.00 -8.74
C VAL A 40 1.41 8.49 -8.45
N SER A 41 1.81 8.90 -7.24
CA SER A 41 1.72 10.30 -6.80
C SER A 41 3.06 10.88 -6.34
N ARG A 42 3.23 12.18 -6.57
CA ARG A 42 4.42 12.93 -6.13
C ARG A 42 4.43 13.11 -4.61
N ALA A 43 3.26 13.10 -3.98
CA ALA A 43 3.14 13.20 -2.53
C ALA A 43 3.77 11.98 -1.85
N ASP A 44 3.58 10.78 -2.42
CA ASP A 44 4.17 9.55 -1.86
C ASP A 44 5.70 9.53 -2.02
N MET A 45 6.22 10.02 -3.14
CA MET A 45 7.65 10.25 -3.30
C MET A 45 8.22 11.22 -2.25
N LYS A 46 7.47 12.29 -1.93
CA LYS A 46 7.88 13.24 -0.88
C LYS A 46 7.90 12.56 0.49
N LYS A 47 6.86 11.80 0.82
CA LYS A 47 6.77 11.04 2.09
C LYS A 47 7.91 10.04 2.25
N GLY A 48 8.28 9.32 1.19
CA GLY A 48 9.40 8.38 1.22
C GLY A 48 10.76 9.05 1.44
N ARG A 49 10.95 10.26 0.91
CA ARG A 49 12.17 11.06 1.17
C ARG A 49 12.21 11.64 2.57
N THR A 50 11.07 12.10 3.10
CA THR A 50 11.00 12.67 4.46
C THR A 50 11.09 11.61 5.55
N ASN A 51 10.71 10.37 5.24
CA ASN A 51 10.70 9.24 6.19
C ASN A 51 11.50 8.05 5.62
N PRO A 52 12.84 8.14 5.52
CA PRO A 52 13.66 7.10 4.91
C PRO A 52 13.66 5.77 5.69
N LEU A 53 13.32 5.82 6.98
CA LEU A 53 13.23 4.66 7.87
C LEU A 53 11.77 4.19 8.07
N ALA A 54 10.84 4.63 7.22
CA ALA A 54 9.45 4.18 7.32
C ALA A 54 9.36 2.65 7.20
N ALA A 55 8.62 2.02 8.11
CA ALA A 55 8.28 0.61 8.05
C ALA A 55 7.33 0.39 6.87
N GLN A 56 7.87 -0.14 5.77
CA GLN A 56 7.14 -0.33 4.52
C GLN A 56 7.43 -1.69 3.92
N ASP A 57 6.48 -2.20 3.16
CA ASP A 57 6.63 -3.42 2.36
C ASP A 57 7.42 -3.16 1.05
N ALA A 58 7.56 -4.21 0.24
CA ALA A 58 8.21 -4.12 -1.07
C ALA A 58 7.49 -3.16 -2.05
N ASN A 59 6.18 -2.95 -1.87
CA ASN A 59 5.34 -2.09 -2.69
C ASN A 59 5.29 -0.63 -2.21
N LYS A 60 6.08 -0.27 -1.18
CA LYS A 60 6.09 1.06 -0.54
C LYS A 60 4.80 1.42 0.21
N GLN A 61 3.99 0.43 0.57
CA GLN A 61 2.87 0.57 1.50
C GLN A 61 3.40 0.54 2.93
N VAL A 62 2.74 1.25 3.85
CA VAL A 62 3.12 1.25 5.27
C VAL A 62 2.70 -0.05 5.92
N LEU A 63 3.54 -0.62 6.77
CA LEU A 63 3.21 -1.83 7.52
C LEU A 63 2.19 -1.51 8.62
N VAL A 64 1.18 -2.36 8.78
CA VAL A 64 0.08 -2.21 9.73
C VAL A 64 -0.08 -3.47 10.56
N ALA A 65 -0.20 -3.28 11.88
CA ALA A 65 -0.51 -4.34 12.83
C ALA A 65 -1.86 -4.10 13.51
N ALA A 66 -2.59 -5.17 13.81
CA ALA A 66 -3.85 -5.10 14.54
C ALA A 66 -3.84 -6.05 15.75
N ALA A 67 -4.29 -5.55 16.90
CA ALA A 67 -4.44 -6.35 18.10
C ALA A 67 -5.86 -6.94 18.18
N VAL A 68 -5.95 -8.23 18.51
CA VAL A 68 -7.23 -8.96 18.67
C VAL A 68 -7.20 -9.78 19.94
N VAL A 69 -8.34 -9.89 20.62
CA VAL A 69 -8.46 -10.77 21.80
C VAL A 69 -8.70 -12.20 21.30
N PRO A 70 -8.04 -13.25 21.84
CA PRO A 70 -8.19 -14.62 21.35
C PRO A 70 -9.51 -15.27 21.80
N ARG A 71 -10.65 -14.79 21.30
CA ARG A 71 -11.99 -15.38 21.52
C ARG A 71 -12.52 -15.97 20.21
N LYS A 72 -13.34 -17.03 20.30
CA LYS A 72 -13.95 -17.66 19.11
C LYS A 72 -14.77 -16.67 18.26
N THR A 73 -15.40 -15.69 18.91
CA THR A 73 -16.17 -14.63 18.26
C THR A 73 -15.34 -13.65 17.43
N GLU A 74 -14.02 -13.57 17.65
CA GLU A 74 -13.14 -12.63 16.94
C GLU A 74 -12.63 -13.18 15.60
N ARG A 75 -12.98 -14.42 15.23
CA ARG A 75 -12.52 -15.02 13.96
C ARG A 75 -12.94 -14.22 12.73
N GLU A 76 -14.19 -13.77 12.69
CA GLU A 76 -14.70 -12.96 11.59
C GLU A 76 -13.94 -11.62 11.48
N ARG A 77 -13.67 -10.98 12.63
CA ARG A 77 -12.87 -9.76 12.69
C ARG A 77 -11.45 -9.97 12.17
N VAL A 78 -10.80 -11.07 12.54
CA VAL A 78 -9.46 -11.41 12.04
C VAL A 78 -9.48 -11.55 10.51
N ASN A 79 -10.47 -12.25 9.95
CA ASN A 79 -10.62 -12.38 8.51
C ASN A 79 -10.78 -11.01 7.84
N MET A 80 -11.64 -10.15 8.37
CA MET A 80 -11.84 -8.78 7.85
C MET A 80 -10.55 -7.94 7.92
N LEU A 81 -9.73 -8.11 8.96
CA LEU A 81 -8.45 -7.40 9.09
C LEU A 81 -7.42 -7.88 8.05
N ILE A 82 -7.38 -9.18 7.78
CA ILE A 82 -6.53 -9.76 6.74
C ILE A 82 -6.99 -9.27 5.36
N GLU A 83 -8.29 -9.29 5.09
CA GLU A 83 -8.87 -8.76 3.84
C GLU A 83 -8.60 -7.27 3.64
N ALA A 84 -8.58 -6.49 4.73
CA ALA A 84 -8.21 -5.08 4.72
C ALA A 84 -6.69 -4.84 4.55
N GLY A 85 -5.86 -5.88 4.62
CA GLY A 85 -4.42 -5.82 4.38
C GLY A 85 -3.57 -5.60 5.64
N ALA A 86 -4.00 -6.06 6.81
CA ALA A 86 -3.13 -6.07 7.99
C ALA A 86 -1.96 -7.06 7.81
N ASP A 87 -0.72 -6.60 8.02
CA ASP A 87 0.48 -7.44 7.86
C ASP A 87 0.73 -8.34 9.08
N VAL A 88 0.34 -7.87 10.27
CA VAL A 88 0.60 -8.55 11.54
C VAL A 88 -0.65 -8.55 12.41
N ILE A 89 -1.01 -9.72 12.93
CA ILE A 89 -2.04 -9.88 13.96
C ILE A 89 -1.36 -10.18 15.29
N VAL A 90 -1.68 -9.36 16.31
CA VAL A 90 -1.16 -9.54 17.67
C VAL A 90 -2.28 -10.07 18.56
N LEU A 91 -2.06 -11.23 19.18
CA LEU A 91 -2.98 -11.76 20.18
C LEU A 91 -2.81 -10.97 21.49
N ASN A 92 -3.84 -10.23 21.87
CA ASN A 92 -3.87 -9.42 23.07
C ASN A 92 -4.57 -10.17 24.20
N ALA A 93 -3.78 -10.76 25.09
CA ALA A 93 -4.24 -11.47 26.28
C ALA A 93 -3.39 -11.07 27.49
N SER A 94 -4.00 -11.05 28.68
CA SER A 94 -3.26 -10.79 29.93
C SER A 94 -2.27 -11.92 30.27
N GLN A 95 -2.61 -13.16 29.90
CA GLN A 95 -1.75 -14.34 29.92
C GLN A 95 -1.93 -15.05 28.57
N GLY A 96 -0.84 -15.24 27.83
CA GLY A 96 -0.86 -15.89 26.51
C GLY A 96 -0.75 -17.42 26.57
N ASP A 97 -0.39 -17.97 27.73
CA ASP A 97 -0.34 -19.40 28.00
C ASP A 97 -1.68 -19.85 28.56
N SER A 98 -2.52 -20.46 27.72
CA SER A 98 -3.86 -20.91 28.08
C SER A 98 -4.15 -22.25 27.41
N GLU A 99 -4.78 -23.18 28.12
CA GLU A 99 -5.27 -24.45 27.57
C GLU A 99 -6.38 -24.28 26.51
#